data_AF-A0A968Z3R8-F1
#
_entry.id   AF-A0A968Z3R8-F1
#
_cell.length_a   1.000
_cell.length_b   1.000
_cell.length_c   1.000
_cell.angle_alpha   90.00
_cell.angle_beta   90.00
_cell.angle_gamma   90.00
#
_symmetry.space_group_name_H-M   'P 1'
#
loop_
_entity.id
_entity.type
_entity.pdbx_description
1 polymer ?
#
loop_
_entity_poly.entity_id
_entity_poly.type
_entity_poly.pdbx_seq_one_letter_code
_entity_poly.pdbx_strand_id
1 'polypeptide(L)'
;MSYLPTFKETIAAVNAPWCSEHLSFNRFASERDEFNTGFLCPPLQTLEGVKKAAANIRELKAKLPIPFAFETGVNYLQPLEGELSDGQFFAAVAEEADCGIVLDLHNLWCNEQNGRQPLREVLAELPLERVWEVHLAGGQDYRGYWLDAHSDLVPVPLMELAKEIIPTLPNLKALIFEILEDFVKIKGIQPEALLDQVRQLRSLWGLKG
;
A
#
# COMPACT_ATOMS: atom_id res chain seq x y z
N MET A 1 -16.06 -0.97 -14.33
CA MET A 1 -16.25 -0.27 -13.04
C MET A 1 -17.60 -0.62 -12.39
N SER A 2 -18.00 -1.89 -12.36
CA SER A 2 -19.28 -2.31 -11.79
C SER A 2 -19.37 -2.10 -10.27
N TYR A 3 -18.24 -2.05 -9.57
CA TYR A 3 -18.18 -1.88 -8.11
C TYR A 3 -18.33 -0.42 -7.64
N LEU A 4 -18.21 0.56 -8.54
CA LEU A 4 -18.16 1.98 -8.17
C LEU A 4 -19.41 2.50 -7.43
N PRO A 5 -20.65 2.08 -7.79
CA PRO A 5 -21.84 2.45 -7.00
C PRO A 5 -21.74 2.00 -5.55
N THR A 6 -21.42 0.72 -5.31
CA THR A 6 -21.23 0.17 -3.96
C THR A 6 -20.11 0.88 -3.22
N PHE A 7 -18.99 1.18 -3.90
CA PHE A 7 -17.88 1.92 -3.27
C PHE A 7 -18.31 3.31 -2.78
N LYS A 8 -19.12 4.03 -3.57
CA LYS A 8 -19.68 5.33 -3.15
C LYS A 8 -20.68 5.21 -2.01
N GLU A 9 -21.50 4.18 -2.02
CA GLU A 9 -22.44 3.89 -0.92
C GLU A 9 -21.68 3.63 0.39
N THR A 10 -20.59 2.84 0.34
CA THR A 10 -19.72 2.61 1.50
C THR A 10 -19.08 3.90 1.99
N ILE A 11 -18.50 4.70 1.09
CA ILE A 11 -17.91 6.00 1.41
C ILE A 11 -18.92 6.89 2.16
N ALA A 12 -20.16 6.98 1.67
CA ALA A 12 -21.21 7.77 2.29
C ALA A 12 -21.66 7.19 3.64
N ALA A 13 -21.79 5.86 3.74
CA ALA A 13 -22.26 5.18 4.94
C ALA A 13 -21.31 5.35 6.14
N VAL A 14 -20.00 5.35 5.89
CA VAL A 14 -18.98 5.53 6.95
C VAL A 14 -18.51 6.97 7.10
N ASN A 15 -19.02 7.89 6.29
CA ASN A 15 -18.60 9.29 6.22
C ASN A 15 -17.06 9.41 6.07
N ALA A 16 -16.51 8.66 5.11
CA ALA A 16 -15.07 8.57 4.90
C ALA A 16 -14.48 9.94 4.48
N PRO A 17 -13.42 10.44 5.14
CA PRO A 17 -12.77 11.70 4.77
C PRO A 17 -11.90 11.61 3.51
N TRP A 18 -11.45 10.41 3.15
CA TRP A 18 -10.79 10.06 1.89
C TRP A 18 -11.01 8.56 1.63
N CYS A 19 -10.65 8.07 0.45
CA CYS A 19 -10.61 6.64 0.16
C CYS A 19 -9.32 6.26 -0.57
N SER A 20 -9.04 4.96 -0.61
CA SER A 20 -7.87 4.41 -1.30
C SER A 20 -8.20 3.16 -2.09
N GLU A 21 -7.27 2.78 -2.97
CA GLU A 21 -7.23 1.50 -3.67
C GLU A 21 -5.78 1.12 -3.97
N HIS A 22 -5.52 -0.18 -4.14
CA HIS A 22 -4.19 -0.67 -4.50
C HIS A 22 -3.75 -0.12 -5.86
N LEU A 23 -2.49 0.30 -5.95
CA LEU A 23 -1.88 0.63 -7.23
C LEU A 23 -1.60 -0.66 -8.02
N SER A 24 -2.63 -1.23 -8.61
CA SER A 24 -2.58 -2.54 -9.26
C SER A 24 -3.57 -2.66 -10.42
N PHE A 25 -3.47 -3.74 -11.17
CA PHE A 25 -4.49 -4.17 -12.12
C PHE A 25 -4.77 -5.67 -11.95
N ASN A 26 -5.98 -6.09 -12.28
CA ASN A 26 -6.37 -7.51 -12.20
C ASN A 26 -7.08 -8.00 -13.46
N ARG A 27 -7.06 -7.19 -14.53
CA ARG A 27 -7.77 -7.48 -15.77
C ARG A 27 -6.83 -7.33 -16.94
N PHE A 28 -6.70 -8.38 -17.72
CA PHE A 28 -5.98 -8.38 -18.98
C PHE A 28 -6.97 -8.47 -20.13
N ALA A 29 -6.77 -7.66 -21.16
CA ALA A 29 -7.57 -7.70 -22.38
C ALA A 29 -6.63 -7.77 -23.58
N SER A 30 -6.86 -8.76 -24.43
CA SER A 30 -6.28 -8.89 -25.76
C SER A 30 -7.36 -8.71 -26.82
N GLU A 31 -7.00 -8.75 -28.10
CA GLU A 31 -7.97 -8.69 -29.20
C GLU A 31 -9.00 -9.84 -29.19
N ARG A 32 -8.68 -10.96 -28.52
CA ARG A 32 -9.49 -12.18 -28.55
C ARG A 32 -10.12 -12.53 -27.21
N ASP A 33 -9.42 -12.26 -26.13
CA ASP A 33 -9.80 -12.69 -24.79
C ASP A 33 -9.64 -11.56 -23.76
N GLU A 34 -10.61 -11.49 -22.84
CA GLU A 34 -10.52 -10.71 -21.61
C GLU A 34 -10.54 -11.70 -20.44
N PHE A 35 -9.60 -11.58 -19.50
CA PHE A 35 -9.59 -12.40 -18.29
C PHE A 35 -9.24 -11.58 -17.05
N ASN A 36 -9.80 -12.01 -15.91
CA ASN A 36 -9.45 -11.52 -14.59
C ASN A 36 -8.39 -12.45 -13.98
N THR A 37 -7.30 -11.89 -13.46
CA THR A 37 -6.17 -12.64 -12.90
C THR A 37 -6.51 -13.29 -11.55
N GLY A 38 -7.58 -12.83 -10.87
CA GLY A 38 -7.89 -13.21 -9.50
C GLY A 38 -6.85 -12.71 -8.49
N PHE A 39 -5.94 -11.82 -8.91
CA PHE A 39 -4.79 -11.36 -8.14
C PHE A 39 -4.45 -9.90 -8.49
N LEU A 40 -3.95 -9.14 -7.53
CA LEU A 40 -3.49 -7.76 -7.77
C LEU A 40 -2.12 -7.80 -8.44
N CYS A 41 -2.06 -7.51 -9.73
CA CYS A 41 -0.81 -7.44 -10.47
C CYS A 41 -0.20 -6.04 -10.38
N PRO A 42 1.12 -5.94 -10.14
CA PRO A 42 1.81 -4.66 -10.08
C PRO A 42 1.88 -4.04 -11.48
N PRO A 43 1.68 -2.72 -11.64
CA PRO A 43 1.87 -2.05 -12.92
C PRO A 43 3.32 -2.16 -13.39
N LEU A 44 3.53 -2.15 -14.70
CA LEU A 44 4.88 -2.03 -15.26
C LEU A 44 5.49 -0.67 -14.88
N GLN A 45 6.65 -0.69 -14.25
CA GLN A 45 7.27 0.51 -13.66
C GLN A 45 8.06 1.32 -14.69
N THR A 46 7.37 1.74 -15.75
CA THR A 46 7.93 2.58 -16.82
C THR A 46 7.24 3.94 -16.85
N LEU A 47 7.79 4.91 -17.59
CA LEU A 47 7.13 6.20 -17.79
C LEU A 47 5.74 6.07 -18.44
N GLU A 48 5.53 5.11 -19.34
CA GLU A 48 4.20 4.83 -19.91
C GLU A 48 3.27 4.18 -18.86
N GLY A 49 3.82 3.33 -17.99
CA GLY A 49 3.11 2.80 -16.84
C GLY A 49 2.63 3.90 -15.88
N VAL A 50 3.48 4.89 -15.59
CA VAL A 50 3.12 6.07 -14.78
C VAL A 50 1.94 6.81 -15.43
N LYS A 51 2.03 7.14 -16.71
CA LYS A 51 0.96 7.83 -17.45
C LYS A 51 -0.35 7.04 -17.40
N LYS A 52 -0.29 5.72 -17.57
CA LYS A 52 -1.48 4.86 -17.56
C LYS A 52 -2.11 4.76 -16.17
N ALA A 53 -1.30 4.55 -15.14
CA ALA A 53 -1.75 4.52 -13.76
C ALA A 53 -2.39 5.85 -13.35
N ALA A 54 -1.70 6.97 -13.62
CA ALA A 54 -2.22 8.29 -13.29
C ALA A 54 -3.49 8.64 -14.05
N ALA A 55 -3.62 8.27 -15.33
CA ALA A 55 -4.85 8.45 -16.09
C ALA A 55 -6.03 7.68 -15.47
N ASN A 56 -5.83 6.42 -15.06
CA ASN A 56 -6.85 5.63 -14.41
C ASN A 56 -7.24 6.21 -13.04
N ILE A 57 -6.26 6.67 -12.25
CA ILE A 57 -6.51 7.32 -10.95
C ILE A 57 -7.31 8.60 -11.15
N ARG A 58 -6.95 9.46 -12.13
CA ARG A 58 -7.70 10.69 -12.44
C ARG A 58 -9.14 10.37 -12.87
N GLU A 59 -9.34 9.33 -13.67
CA GLU A 59 -10.69 8.89 -14.07
C GLU A 59 -11.53 8.42 -12.86
N LEU A 60 -10.93 7.63 -11.97
CA LEU A 60 -11.60 7.18 -10.74
C LEU A 60 -11.91 8.37 -9.82
N LYS A 61 -10.92 9.23 -9.56
CA LYS A 61 -11.06 10.46 -8.76
C LYS A 61 -12.19 11.36 -9.26
N ALA A 62 -12.28 11.59 -10.57
CA ALA A 62 -13.34 12.41 -11.16
C ALA A 62 -14.76 11.89 -10.87
N LYS A 63 -14.88 10.61 -10.50
CA LYS A 63 -16.14 9.98 -10.14
C LYS A 63 -16.35 9.91 -8.63
N LEU A 64 -15.33 10.08 -7.80
CA LEU A 64 -15.43 9.97 -6.33
C LEU A 64 -15.80 11.31 -5.70
N PRO A 65 -16.62 11.31 -4.63
CA PRO A 65 -17.04 12.55 -3.96
C PRO A 65 -15.99 13.10 -2.98
N ILE A 66 -14.88 12.38 -2.75
CA ILE A 66 -13.88 12.65 -1.72
C ILE A 66 -12.46 12.45 -2.28
N PRO A 67 -11.43 12.96 -1.60
CA PRO A 67 -10.03 12.74 -1.98
C PRO A 67 -9.66 11.25 -2.06
N PHE A 68 -8.71 10.93 -2.93
CA PHE A 68 -8.25 9.57 -3.19
C PHE A 68 -6.75 9.45 -2.95
N ALA A 69 -6.33 8.31 -2.44
CA ALA A 69 -4.94 7.87 -2.35
C ALA A 69 -4.76 6.50 -3.02
N PHE A 70 -3.59 6.20 -3.58
CA PHE A 70 -3.27 4.82 -3.91
C PHE A 70 -2.45 4.19 -2.78
N GLU A 71 -2.51 2.87 -2.67
CA GLU A 71 -1.67 2.09 -1.77
C GLU A 71 -0.46 1.50 -2.49
N THR A 72 0.71 1.59 -1.87
CA THR A 72 1.94 0.96 -2.34
C THR A 72 1.85 -0.56 -2.17
N GLY A 73 1.67 -1.29 -3.27
CA GLY A 73 1.54 -2.74 -3.25
C GLY A 73 2.87 -3.49 -3.32
N VAL A 74 2.79 -4.79 -3.02
CA VAL A 74 3.87 -5.74 -3.26
C VAL A 74 4.06 -6.01 -4.77
N ASN A 75 5.30 -6.18 -5.20
CA ASN A 75 5.69 -6.57 -6.54
C ASN A 75 6.60 -7.82 -6.46
N TYR A 76 6.04 -8.96 -6.85
CA TYR A 76 6.75 -10.26 -6.84
C TYR A 76 7.65 -10.47 -8.07
N LEU A 77 7.60 -9.56 -9.04
CA LEU A 77 8.41 -9.63 -10.25
C LEU A 77 9.78 -8.99 -9.98
N GLN A 78 10.83 -9.60 -10.53
CA GLN A 78 12.16 -9.00 -10.50
C GLN A 78 12.18 -7.71 -11.33
N PRO A 79 12.96 -6.69 -10.92
CA PRO A 79 13.11 -5.47 -11.71
C PRO A 79 13.60 -5.78 -13.12
N LEU A 80 13.00 -5.15 -14.12
CA LEU A 80 13.44 -5.25 -15.51
C LEU A 80 14.38 -4.09 -15.86
N GLU A 81 15.26 -4.33 -16.85
CA GLU A 81 16.10 -3.26 -17.37
C GLU A 81 15.24 -2.11 -17.94
N GLY A 82 15.52 -0.88 -17.51
CA GLY A 82 14.76 0.31 -17.92
C GLY A 82 13.51 0.59 -17.09
N GLU A 83 13.21 -0.20 -16.05
CA GLU A 83 12.24 0.19 -15.03
C GLU A 83 12.77 1.37 -14.19
N LEU A 84 11.85 2.22 -13.77
CA LEU A 84 12.04 3.16 -12.67
C LEU A 84 12.20 2.37 -11.37
N SER A 85 12.91 2.93 -10.40
CA SER A 85 12.88 2.40 -9.03
C SER A 85 11.45 2.44 -8.47
N ASP A 86 11.18 1.65 -7.44
CA ASP A 86 9.86 1.59 -6.79
C ASP A 86 9.47 2.96 -6.25
N GLY A 87 10.38 3.64 -5.56
CA GLY A 87 10.19 4.99 -5.05
C GLY A 87 9.90 6.01 -6.15
N GLN A 88 10.70 6.03 -7.22
CA GLN A 88 10.48 6.92 -8.36
C GLN A 88 9.14 6.67 -9.06
N PHE A 89 8.75 5.41 -9.22
CA PHE A 89 7.47 5.06 -9.84
C PHE A 89 6.30 5.57 -9.00
N PHE A 90 6.28 5.30 -7.69
CA PHE A 90 5.22 5.76 -6.80
C PHE A 90 5.17 7.28 -6.72
N ALA A 91 6.33 7.95 -6.60
CA ALA A 91 6.42 9.41 -6.61
C ALA A 91 5.81 10.00 -7.89
N ALA A 92 6.25 9.51 -9.05
CA ALA A 92 5.77 10.00 -10.34
C ALA A 92 4.26 9.76 -10.53
N VAL A 93 3.71 8.62 -10.09
CA VAL A 93 2.26 8.36 -10.13
C VAL A 93 1.51 9.34 -9.22
N ALA A 94 1.99 9.57 -8.00
CA ALA A 94 1.34 10.46 -7.03
C ALA A 94 1.30 11.91 -7.53
N GLU A 95 2.39 12.38 -8.12
CA GLU A 95 2.52 13.72 -8.71
C GLU A 95 1.63 13.87 -9.96
N GLU A 96 1.75 12.96 -10.93
CA GLU A 96 1.02 13.02 -12.20
C GLU A 96 -0.50 12.87 -12.00
N ALA A 97 -0.94 12.08 -11.01
CA ALA A 97 -2.36 11.90 -10.68
C ALA A 97 -2.90 12.93 -9.66
N ASP A 98 -2.02 13.71 -9.06
CA ASP A 98 -2.25 14.60 -7.92
C ASP A 98 -3.05 13.94 -6.79
N CYS A 99 -2.56 12.84 -6.23
CA CYS A 99 -3.28 12.06 -5.22
C CYS A 99 -2.44 11.83 -3.96
N GLY A 100 -3.08 11.25 -2.92
CA GLY A 100 -2.40 10.82 -1.72
C GLY A 100 -1.75 9.45 -1.87
N ILE A 101 -0.98 9.05 -0.86
CA ILE A 101 -0.34 7.75 -0.75
C ILE A 101 -0.76 7.10 0.57
N VAL A 102 -1.19 5.85 0.49
CA VAL A 102 -1.21 4.91 1.60
C VAL A 102 0.12 4.15 1.55
N LEU A 103 0.99 4.44 2.51
CA LEU A 103 2.33 3.86 2.60
C LEU A 103 2.24 2.56 3.39
N ASP A 104 2.13 1.44 2.69
CA ASP A 104 2.22 0.13 3.31
C ASP A 104 3.69 -0.27 3.46
N LEU A 105 4.17 -0.19 4.70
CA LEU A 105 5.55 -0.53 5.04
C LEU A 105 5.80 -2.04 4.99
N HIS A 106 4.79 -2.87 5.21
CA HIS A 106 4.91 -4.33 5.09
C HIS A 106 5.08 -4.73 3.61
N ASN A 107 4.28 -4.16 2.72
CA ASN A 107 4.39 -4.40 1.28
C ASN A 107 5.76 -4.00 0.72
N LEU A 108 6.26 -2.83 1.12
CA LEU A 108 7.60 -2.40 0.70
C LEU A 108 8.72 -3.20 1.38
N TRP A 109 8.54 -3.68 2.62
CA TRP A 109 9.45 -4.67 3.21
C TRP A 109 9.46 -5.93 2.33
N CYS A 110 8.30 -6.49 1.98
CA CYS A 110 8.21 -7.67 1.12
C CYS A 110 8.95 -7.46 -0.20
N ASN A 111 8.82 -6.28 -0.82
CA ASN A 111 9.55 -5.93 -2.03
C ASN A 111 11.07 -6.02 -1.84
N GLU A 112 11.61 -5.42 -0.78
CA GLU A 112 13.04 -5.52 -0.45
C GLU A 112 13.49 -6.99 -0.28
N GLN A 113 12.73 -7.78 0.48
CA GLN A 113 13.08 -9.19 0.70
C GLN A 113 12.94 -10.05 -0.58
N ASN A 114 12.06 -9.65 -1.50
CA ASN A 114 11.90 -10.27 -2.80
C ASN A 114 12.93 -9.78 -3.83
N GLY A 115 13.93 -8.99 -3.41
CA GLY A 115 15.04 -8.55 -4.26
C GLY A 115 14.77 -7.28 -5.06
N ARG A 116 13.76 -6.50 -4.70
CA ARG A 116 13.51 -5.17 -5.25
C ARG A 116 14.27 -4.09 -4.46
N GLN A 117 13.90 -2.82 -4.68
CA GLN A 117 14.58 -1.67 -4.08
C GLN A 117 14.56 -1.75 -2.54
N PRO A 118 15.68 -1.46 -1.86
CA PRO A 118 15.71 -1.38 -0.40
C PRO A 118 14.67 -0.38 0.13
N LEU A 119 13.93 -0.77 1.17
CA LEU A 119 12.81 0.01 1.71
C LEU A 119 13.21 1.45 2.07
N ARG A 120 14.38 1.62 2.68
CA ARG A 120 14.89 2.95 3.05
C ARG A 120 15.17 3.85 1.85
N GLU A 121 15.56 3.28 0.70
CA GLU A 121 15.76 4.03 -0.54
C GLU A 121 14.42 4.42 -1.16
N VAL A 122 13.42 3.53 -1.12
CA VAL A 122 12.03 3.88 -1.53
C VAL A 122 11.54 5.09 -0.74
N LEU A 123 11.67 5.06 0.59
CA LEU A 123 11.24 6.15 1.47
C LEU A 123 11.96 7.48 1.19
N ALA A 124 13.21 7.44 0.75
CA ALA A 124 13.98 8.64 0.40
C ALA A 124 13.54 9.29 -0.92
N GLU A 125 12.87 8.53 -1.79
CA GLU A 125 12.39 9.00 -3.10
C GLU A 125 10.91 9.42 -3.07
N LEU A 126 10.15 9.03 -2.05
CA LEU A 126 8.72 9.34 -1.95
C LEU A 126 8.46 10.82 -1.56
N PRO A 127 7.40 11.43 -2.12
CA PRO A 127 6.91 12.73 -1.66
C PRO A 127 6.17 12.55 -0.32
N LEU A 128 6.89 12.66 0.80
CA LEU A 128 6.37 12.37 2.14
C LEU A 128 5.16 13.22 2.55
N GLU A 129 5.02 14.42 1.99
CA GLU A 129 3.84 15.26 2.18
C GLU A 129 2.56 14.70 1.52
N ARG A 130 2.67 13.73 0.61
CA ARG A 130 1.52 13.05 0.01
C ARG A 130 1.10 11.80 0.79
N VAL A 131 1.88 11.34 1.76
CA VAL A 131 1.55 10.19 2.60
C VAL A 131 0.45 10.56 3.59
N TRP A 132 -0.73 9.94 3.44
CA TRP A 132 -1.90 10.18 4.29
C TRP A 132 -2.12 9.06 5.31
N GLU A 133 -1.70 7.85 4.98
CA GLU A 133 -1.81 6.70 5.86
C GLU A 133 -0.50 5.92 5.85
N VAL A 134 -0.20 5.27 6.97
CA VAL A 134 0.83 4.23 7.03
C VAL A 134 0.18 2.94 7.50
N HIS A 135 0.38 1.88 6.74
CA HIS A 135 -0.05 0.53 7.09
C HIS A 135 1.15 -0.26 7.61
N LEU A 136 0.89 -1.04 8.65
CA LEU A 136 1.84 -1.92 9.31
C LEU A 136 1.19 -3.30 9.44
N ALA A 137 1.91 -4.31 8.99
CA ALA A 137 1.51 -5.70 9.14
C ALA A 137 2.73 -6.58 9.40
N GLY A 138 2.47 -7.84 9.74
CA GLY A 138 3.45 -8.91 9.69
C GLY A 138 3.12 -9.88 8.56
N GLY A 139 4.13 -10.57 8.05
CA GLY A 139 3.97 -11.52 6.94
C GLY A 139 4.66 -12.84 7.19
N GLN A 140 4.82 -13.60 6.11
CA GLN A 140 5.54 -14.87 6.11
C GLN A 140 6.26 -15.06 4.78
N ASP A 141 7.37 -15.78 4.83
CA ASP A 141 7.96 -16.39 3.64
C ASP A 141 7.09 -17.55 3.17
N TYR A 142 6.96 -17.68 1.85
CA TYR A 142 6.45 -18.86 1.20
C TYR A 142 7.30 -19.19 -0.03
N ARG A 143 8.09 -20.26 0.08
CA ARG A 143 8.91 -20.78 -1.02
C ARG A 143 9.91 -19.75 -1.56
N GLY A 144 10.50 -18.95 -0.68
CA GLY A 144 11.50 -17.94 -1.04
C GLY A 144 10.90 -16.60 -1.50
N TYR A 145 9.60 -16.38 -1.27
CA TYR A 145 8.94 -15.11 -1.49
C TYR A 145 8.26 -14.64 -0.20
N TRP A 146 8.53 -13.40 0.18
CA TRP A 146 7.77 -12.73 1.22
C TRP A 146 6.43 -12.27 0.68
N LEU A 147 5.37 -12.72 1.34
CA LEU A 147 4.00 -12.47 0.90
C LEU A 147 3.37 -11.29 1.64
N ASP A 148 2.62 -10.49 0.88
CA ASP A 148 1.52 -9.65 1.36
C ASP A 148 0.36 -10.56 1.82
N ALA A 149 0.53 -11.17 3.00
CA ALA A 149 -0.43 -12.08 3.59
C ALA A 149 -1.08 -11.52 4.87
N HIS A 150 -0.56 -10.39 5.37
CA HIS A 150 -0.95 -9.71 6.62
C HIS A 150 -1.31 -10.73 7.72
N SER A 151 -0.34 -11.60 7.97
CA SER A 151 -0.53 -12.91 8.63
C SER A 151 0.12 -12.97 10.00
N ASP A 152 0.75 -11.90 10.46
CA ASP A 152 1.44 -11.88 11.75
C ASP A 152 1.43 -10.49 12.39
N LEU A 153 1.94 -10.41 13.62
CA LEU A 153 2.25 -9.16 14.28
C LEU A 153 3.37 -8.42 13.52
N VAL A 154 3.34 -7.10 13.58
CA VAL A 154 4.36 -6.23 12.98
C VAL A 154 5.75 -6.58 13.55
N PRO A 155 6.73 -6.92 12.70
CA PRO A 155 8.06 -7.30 13.16
C PRO A 155 8.83 -6.09 13.72
N VAL A 156 9.69 -6.34 14.71
CA VAL A 156 10.44 -5.29 15.44
C VAL A 156 11.19 -4.33 14.51
N PRO A 157 11.91 -4.78 13.46
CA PRO A 157 12.59 -3.84 12.56
C PRO A 157 11.65 -2.88 11.84
N LEU A 158 10.40 -3.26 11.58
CA LEU A 158 9.42 -2.40 10.90
C LEU A 158 8.85 -1.39 11.89
N MET A 159 8.67 -1.79 13.15
CA MET A 159 8.28 -0.88 14.22
C MET A 159 9.34 0.19 14.47
N GLU A 160 10.62 -0.18 14.46
CA GLU A 160 11.71 0.80 14.57
C GLU A 160 11.79 1.72 13.35
N LEU A 161 11.63 1.19 12.13
CA LEU A 161 11.55 2.03 10.94
C LEU A 161 10.35 2.98 10.98
N ALA A 162 9.17 2.50 11.40
CA ALA A 162 7.98 3.31 11.56
C ALA A 162 8.21 4.48 12.53
N LYS A 163 8.90 4.21 13.64
CA LYS A 163 9.30 5.22 14.63
C LYS A 163 10.19 6.31 14.04
N GLU A 164 11.05 5.98 13.08
CA GLU A 164 11.91 6.93 12.38
C GLU A 164 11.14 7.76 11.34
N ILE A 165 10.25 7.15 10.55
CA ILE A 165 9.60 7.81 9.42
C ILE A 165 8.38 8.65 9.85
N ILE A 166 7.57 8.19 10.80
CA ILE A 166 6.31 8.85 11.19
C ILE A 166 6.47 10.34 11.54
N PRO A 167 7.50 10.77 12.31
CA PRO A 167 7.72 12.19 12.60
C PRO A 167 7.93 13.07 11.37
N THR A 168 8.32 12.47 10.24
CA THR A 168 8.64 13.17 8.99
C THR A 168 7.46 13.31 8.04
N LEU A 169 6.28 12.76 8.40
CA LEU A 169 5.08 12.72 7.55
C LEU A 169 4.10 13.85 7.93
N PRO A 170 4.18 15.04 7.30
CA PRO A 170 3.44 16.22 7.77
C PRO A 170 1.92 16.11 7.58
N ASN A 171 1.47 15.27 6.64
CA ASN A 171 0.06 15.09 6.29
C ASN A 171 -0.48 13.72 6.69
N LEU A 172 0.19 13.01 7.61
CA LEU A 172 -0.28 11.73 8.11
C LEU A 172 -1.62 11.86 8.86
N LYS A 173 -2.61 11.06 8.50
CA LYS A 173 -3.97 11.10 9.05
C LYS A 173 -4.37 9.81 9.75
N ALA A 174 -3.75 8.69 9.42
CA ALA A 174 -4.01 7.41 10.07
C ALA A 174 -2.77 6.51 10.14
N LEU A 175 -2.72 5.68 11.18
CA LEU A 175 -1.87 4.50 11.28
C LEU A 175 -2.79 3.28 11.37
N ILE A 176 -2.58 2.29 10.51
CA ILE A 176 -3.39 1.08 10.47
C ILE A 176 -2.49 -0.12 10.77
N PHE A 177 -2.93 -0.96 11.70
CA PHE A 177 -2.37 -2.29 11.90
C PHE A 177 -3.28 -3.28 11.20
N GLU A 178 -2.72 -4.04 10.26
CA GLU A 178 -3.46 -5.00 9.47
C GLU A 178 -3.08 -6.43 9.84
N ILE A 179 -4.11 -7.23 10.09
CA ILE A 179 -3.97 -8.66 10.29
C ILE A 179 -5.26 -9.36 9.89
N LEU A 180 -5.14 -10.43 9.12
CA LEU A 180 -6.29 -11.26 8.75
C LEU A 180 -6.69 -12.17 9.92
N GLU A 181 -7.98 -12.20 10.22
CA GLU A 181 -8.55 -12.94 11.37
C GLU A 181 -8.20 -14.43 11.36
N ASP A 182 -8.17 -15.05 10.17
CA ASP A 182 -7.85 -16.47 10.04
C ASP A 182 -6.42 -16.76 10.52
N PHE A 183 -5.47 -15.87 10.26
CA PHE A 183 -4.09 -16.04 10.72
C PHE A 183 -3.94 -15.82 12.23
N VAL A 184 -4.76 -14.97 12.85
CA VAL A 184 -4.81 -14.87 14.32
C VAL A 184 -5.12 -16.23 14.93
N LYS A 185 -6.10 -16.96 14.37
CA LYS A 185 -6.49 -18.30 14.82
C LYS A 185 -5.43 -19.35 14.49
N ILE A 186 -4.97 -19.40 13.24
CA ILE A 186 -4.02 -20.40 12.76
C ILE A 186 -2.69 -20.31 13.51
N LYS A 187 -2.20 -19.10 13.78
CA LYS A 187 -0.94 -18.89 14.49
C LYS A 187 -1.10 -18.84 16.02
N GLY A 188 -2.33 -18.91 16.54
CA GLY A 188 -2.60 -18.85 17.97
C GLY A 188 -2.18 -17.54 18.61
N ILE A 189 -2.30 -16.42 17.89
CA ILE A 189 -1.96 -15.09 18.39
C ILE A 189 -2.93 -14.72 19.50
N GLN A 190 -2.38 -14.43 20.68
CA GLN A 190 -3.19 -14.11 21.85
C GLN A 190 -3.80 -12.70 21.72
N PRO A 191 -5.04 -12.47 22.20
CA PRO A 191 -5.66 -11.15 22.20
C PRO A 191 -4.79 -10.06 22.85
N GLU A 192 -4.05 -10.41 23.90
CA GLU A 192 -3.13 -9.51 24.58
C GLU A 192 -2.04 -8.99 23.63
N ALA A 193 -1.51 -9.84 22.74
CA ALA A 193 -0.49 -9.45 21.78
C ALA A 193 -1.03 -8.50 20.70
N LEU A 194 -2.29 -8.69 20.28
CA LEU A 194 -2.98 -7.74 19.39
C LEU A 194 -3.19 -6.39 20.08
N LEU A 195 -3.61 -6.41 21.35
CA LEU A 195 -3.76 -5.18 22.15
C LEU A 195 -2.42 -4.47 22.34
N ASP A 196 -1.34 -5.21 22.53
CA ASP A 196 0.00 -4.64 22.60
C ASP A 196 0.42 -3.98 21.29
N GLN A 197 0.13 -4.57 20.14
CA GLN A 197 0.36 -3.92 18.84
C GLN A 197 -0.40 -2.59 18.72
N VAL A 198 -1.69 -2.58 19.09
CA VAL A 198 -2.49 -1.35 19.07
C VAL A 198 -1.90 -0.28 20.01
N ARG A 199 -1.37 -0.67 21.18
CA ARG A 199 -0.69 0.26 22.10
C ARG A 199 0.62 0.79 21.52
N GLN A 200 1.38 -0.04 20.81
CA GLN A 200 2.59 0.38 20.13
C GLN A 200 2.28 1.38 19.00
N LEU A 201 1.27 1.10 18.16
CA LEU A 201 0.79 2.04 17.14
C LEU A 201 0.33 3.37 17.75
N ARG A 202 -0.37 3.32 18.89
CA ARG A 202 -0.74 4.56 19.61
C ARG A 202 0.49 5.34 20.07
N SER A 203 1.55 4.66 20.48
CA SER A 203 2.81 5.30 20.87
C SER A 203 3.50 5.93 19.66
N LEU A 204 3.51 5.23 18.51
CA LEU A 204 4.01 5.76 17.24
C LEU A 204 3.22 6.99 16.78
N TRP A 205 1.89 6.97 16.89
CA TRP A 205 1.04 8.12 16.55
C TRP A 205 1.42 9.37 17.34
N GLY A 206 1.83 9.21 18.61
CA GLY A 206 2.30 10.31 19.45
C GLY A 206 3.60 10.97 18.99
N LEU A 207 4.31 10.37 18.03
CA LEU A 207 5.55 10.91 17.44
C LEU A 207 5.29 11.74 16.17
N LYS A 208 4.07 11.74 15.65
CA LYS A 208 3.71 12.50 14.45
C LYS A 208 3.99 13.99 14.67
N GLY A 209 4.66 14.62 13.70
CA GLY A 209 4.98 16.06 13.67
C GLY A 209 3.77 16.98 13.51
#